data_AF-A0A4U7JKH5-F1
#
_entry.id   AF-A0A4U7JKH5-F1
#
_cell.length_a   1.000
_cell.length_b   1.000
_cell.length_c   1.000
_cell.angle_alpha   90.00
_cell.angle_beta   90.00
_cell.angle_gamma   90.00
#
_symmetry.space_group_name_H-M   'P 1'
#
loop_
_entity.id
_entity.type
_entity.pdbx_description
1 polymer ?
#
loop_
_entity_poly.entity_id
_entity_poly.type
_entity_poly.pdbx_seq_one_letter_code
_entity_poly.pdbx_strand_id
1 'polypeptide(L)'
;MNKKIAAIVLSLIISVQAPFLLGQENKALAAETGTSTEAITTLNTQFNQLEMPIISINTSGNQVTSENITAKISIINDEGIYEMTDMDMSIKLRGNSTMYAEKPSYKIKFDKKQNLLNVGDDKGKPWLLISIR
;
A
#
# COMPACT_ATOMS: atom_id res chain seq x y z
N MET A 1 -30.34 -15.77 39.93
CA MET A 1 -29.67 -15.97 38.64
C MET A 1 -29.11 -17.38 38.60
N ASN A 2 -29.69 -18.25 37.77
CA ASN A 2 -29.55 -19.69 37.92
C ASN A 2 -28.19 -20.17 37.40
N LYS A 3 -27.40 -20.84 38.27
CA LYS A 3 -26.03 -21.32 38.01
C LYS A 3 -25.87 -22.17 36.74
N LYS A 4 -26.97 -22.70 36.20
CA LYS A 4 -27.02 -23.45 34.94
C LYS A 4 -26.86 -22.57 33.68
N ILE A 5 -27.26 -21.30 33.74
CA ILE A 5 -27.16 -20.36 32.60
C ILE A 5 -25.73 -19.83 32.45
N ALA A 6 -25.00 -19.65 33.57
CA ALA A 6 -23.61 -19.19 33.55
C ALA A 6 -22.66 -20.22 32.90
N ALA A 7 -22.92 -21.53 33.09
CA ALA A 7 -22.08 -22.60 32.51
C ALA A 7 -22.22 -22.72 30.99
N ILE A 8 -23.41 -22.45 30.44
CA ILE A 8 -23.67 -22.55 28.99
C ILE A 8 -23.05 -21.38 28.23
N VAL A 9 -23.01 -20.18 28.82
CA VAL A 9 -22.36 -19.01 28.20
C VAL A 9 -20.83 -19.15 28.24
N LEU A 10 -20.27 -19.76 29.29
CA LEU A 10 -18.82 -19.96 29.37
C LEU A 10 -18.31 -21.04 28.40
N SER A 11 -19.08 -22.10 28.12
CA SER A 11 -18.69 -23.12 27.15
C SER A 11 -18.77 -22.64 25.69
N LEU A 12 -19.65 -21.70 25.37
CA LEU A 12 -19.79 -21.18 24.01
C LEU A 12 -18.63 -20.26 23.61
N ILE A 13 -18.04 -19.54 24.58
CA ILE A 13 -16.90 -18.65 24.36
C ILE A 13 -15.62 -19.46 24.07
N ILE A 14 -15.46 -20.63 24.70
CA ILE A 14 -14.25 -21.47 24.53
C ILE A 14 -14.24 -22.16 23.15
N SER A 15 -15.40 -22.49 22.57
CA SER A 15 -15.48 -23.14 21.25
C SER A 15 -15.25 -22.20 20.06
N VAL A 16 -15.34 -20.87 20.23
CA VAL A 16 -15.17 -19.91 19.12
C VAL A 16 -13.71 -19.47 18.96
N GLN A 17 -12.85 -19.68 19.95
CA GLN A 17 -11.44 -19.27 19.89
C GLN A 17 -10.45 -20.37 19.46
N ALA A 18 -10.91 -21.58 19.15
CA ALA A 18 -10.03 -22.75 18.95
C ALA A 18 -9.39 -22.92 17.55
N PRO A 19 -9.89 -22.38 16.42
CA PRO A 19 -9.14 -22.45 15.17
C PRO A 19 -8.54 -21.08 14.80
N PHE A 20 -7.74 -20.48 15.69
CA PHE A 20 -6.87 -19.36 15.32
C PHE A 20 -5.39 -19.63 15.63
N LEU A 21 -5.02 -20.87 15.98
CA LEU A 21 -3.67 -21.17 16.45
C LEU A 21 -2.84 -22.14 15.59
N LEU A 22 -3.26 -22.47 14.36
CA LEU A 22 -2.40 -23.28 13.50
C LEU A 22 -2.35 -22.73 12.06
N GLY A 23 -1.24 -22.05 11.79
CA GLY A 23 -0.44 -22.26 10.59
C GLY A 23 -1.04 -21.77 9.28
N GLN A 24 -0.92 -20.47 9.03
CA GLN A 24 -0.79 -19.99 7.66
C GLN A 24 0.64 -19.47 7.50
N GLU A 25 1.46 -20.27 6.80
CA GLU A 25 2.82 -19.93 6.40
C GLU A 25 2.75 -18.66 5.52
N ASN A 26 3.07 -17.50 6.09
CA ASN A 26 3.24 -16.28 5.32
C ASN A 26 4.51 -16.42 4.49
N LYS A 27 4.37 -16.74 3.19
CA LYS A 27 5.43 -16.46 2.22
C LYS A 27 5.64 -14.95 2.23
N ALA A 28 6.69 -14.50 2.91
CA ALA A 28 7.17 -13.13 2.81
C ALA A 28 7.54 -12.87 1.35
N LEU A 29 6.64 -12.21 0.64
CA LEU A 29 7.04 -11.41 -0.51
C LEU A 29 7.83 -10.23 0.06
N ALA A 30 8.93 -9.87 -0.60
CA ALA A 30 9.92 -8.94 -0.09
C ALA A 30 9.32 -7.56 0.27
N ALA A 31 8.79 -7.41 1.48
CA ALA A 31 8.47 -6.18 2.20
C ALA A 31 7.53 -6.50 3.36
N GLU A 32 8.06 -6.85 4.55
CA GLU A 32 7.56 -6.39 5.86
C GLU A 32 8.25 -7.16 7.00
N THR A 33 9.18 -6.51 7.69
CA THR A 33 9.59 -6.91 9.04
C THR A 33 9.33 -5.71 9.93
N GLY A 34 8.08 -5.56 10.35
CA GLY A 34 7.71 -4.63 11.43
C GLY A 34 7.95 -5.30 12.77
N THR A 35 8.90 -4.79 13.55
CA THR A 35 8.96 -5.10 14.98
C THR A 35 7.91 -4.25 15.67
N SER A 36 6.84 -4.87 16.16
CA SER A 36 5.84 -4.21 17.00
C SER A 36 6.49 -3.74 18.30
N THR A 37 6.48 -2.45 18.57
CA THR A 37 6.56 -1.93 19.93
C THR A 37 5.58 -0.76 20.03
N GLU A 38 4.71 -0.85 21.03
CA GLU A 38 3.56 0.04 21.24
C GLU A 38 3.96 1.47 21.63
N ALA A 39 3.04 2.39 21.29
CA ALA A 39 2.91 3.79 21.72
C ALA A 39 3.91 4.82 21.17
N ILE A 40 3.43 5.68 20.24
CA ILE A 40 3.28 7.14 20.39
C ILE A 40 2.57 7.68 19.12
N THR A 41 1.54 8.49 19.34
CA THR A 41 0.74 9.20 18.31
C THR A 41 1.59 10.23 17.56
N THR A 42 2.23 9.80 16.48
CA THR A 42 2.58 10.64 15.33
C THR A 42 2.58 9.68 14.15
N LEU A 43 1.80 9.98 13.10
CA LEU A 43 1.81 9.21 11.85
C LEU A 43 3.13 9.47 11.09
N ASN A 44 4.26 9.21 11.73
CA ASN A 44 5.52 9.02 11.05
C ASN A 44 5.48 7.59 10.54
N THR A 45 4.93 7.42 9.34
CA THR A 45 5.25 6.25 8.52
C THR A 45 6.76 6.30 8.26
N GLN A 46 7.54 5.76 9.19
CA GLN A 46 8.97 5.57 9.03
C GLN A 46 9.13 4.48 7.96
N PHE A 47 9.40 4.93 6.75
CA PHE A 47 9.74 4.01 5.67
C PHE A 47 11.07 3.35 6.03
N ASN A 48 11.12 2.02 6.02
CA ASN A 48 12.39 1.32 6.10
C ASN A 48 13.08 1.55 4.75
N GLN A 49 14.18 2.29 4.75
CA GLN A 49 14.83 2.73 3.53
C GLN A 49 15.32 1.50 2.74
N LEU A 50 14.76 1.30 1.55
CA LEU A 50 15.11 0.19 0.66
C LEU A 50 16.14 0.66 -0.36
N GLU A 51 16.85 -0.26 -1.00
CA GLU A 51 17.75 0.03 -2.14
C GLU A 51 17.02 0.58 -3.40
N MET A 52 15.74 0.91 -3.27
CA MET A 52 14.89 1.43 -4.34
C MET A 52 14.09 2.64 -3.85
N PRO A 53 13.79 3.59 -4.73
CA PRO A 53 12.96 4.74 -4.39
C PRO A 53 11.56 4.29 -3.97
N ILE A 54 11.01 5.00 -2.99
CA ILE A 54 9.66 4.79 -2.47
C ILE A 54 8.73 5.80 -3.12
N ILE A 55 7.68 5.29 -3.75
CA ILE A 55 6.63 6.09 -4.37
C ILE A 55 5.37 5.98 -3.52
N SER A 56 4.96 7.09 -2.90
CA SER A 56 3.71 7.21 -2.17
C SER A 56 2.67 7.92 -3.01
N ILE A 57 1.48 7.33 -3.13
CA ILE A 57 0.36 7.88 -3.90
C ILE A 57 -0.84 8.04 -2.98
N ASN A 58 -1.35 9.27 -2.85
CA ASN A 58 -2.52 9.60 -2.07
C ASN A 58 -3.69 9.95 -3.00
N THR A 59 -4.74 9.12 -3.00
CA THR A 59 -5.96 9.32 -3.79
C THR A 59 -7.07 10.03 -3.02
N SER A 60 -6.79 10.54 -1.82
CA SER A 60 -7.78 11.15 -0.91
C SER A 60 -8.96 10.22 -0.59
N GLY A 61 -8.69 8.91 -0.52
CA GLY A 61 -9.70 7.88 -0.24
C GLY A 61 -10.52 7.42 -1.45
N ASN A 62 -10.27 7.98 -2.65
CA ASN A 62 -10.98 7.55 -3.86
C ASN A 62 -10.44 6.23 -4.39
N GLN A 63 -11.35 5.34 -4.79
CA GLN A 63 -10.99 4.10 -5.48
C GLN A 63 -10.48 4.39 -6.89
N VAL A 64 -9.34 3.80 -7.25
CA VAL A 64 -8.79 3.89 -8.60
C VAL A 64 -9.54 2.93 -9.53
N THR A 65 -10.04 3.42 -10.66
CA THR A 65 -10.75 2.64 -11.68
C THR A 65 -10.07 2.80 -13.06
N SER A 66 -10.69 2.35 -14.15
CA SER A 66 -10.21 2.62 -15.52
C SER A 66 -10.28 4.11 -15.92
N GLU A 67 -11.01 4.92 -15.17
CA GLU A 67 -11.12 6.36 -15.36
C GLU A 67 -10.03 7.12 -14.61
N ASN A 68 -9.65 8.28 -15.13
CA ASN A 68 -8.64 9.11 -14.47
C ASN A 68 -9.26 9.81 -13.26
N ILE A 69 -8.60 9.67 -12.10
CA ILE A 69 -8.90 10.43 -10.90
C ILE A 69 -7.69 11.28 -10.50
N THR A 70 -7.93 12.35 -9.73
CA THR A 70 -6.85 13.20 -9.20
C THR A 70 -6.21 12.51 -7.99
N ALA A 71 -4.89 12.58 -7.90
CA ALA A 71 -4.10 12.08 -6.79
C ALA A 71 -2.86 12.95 -6.57
N LYS A 72 -2.22 12.79 -5.42
CA LYS A 72 -0.92 13.37 -5.11
C LYS A 72 0.14 12.30 -5.04
N ILE A 73 1.35 12.62 -5.51
CA ILE A 73 2.49 11.72 -5.47
C ILE A 73 3.66 12.35 -4.73
N SER A 74 4.32 11.55 -3.90
CA SER A 74 5.54 11.88 -3.19
C SER A 74 6.57 10.79 -3.43
N ILE A 75 7.83 11.19 -3.61
CA ILE A 75 8.94 10.29 -3.96
C ILE A 75 10.08 10.54 -3.01
N ILE A 76 10.56 9.45 -2.43
CA ILE A 76 11.72 9.38 -1.57
C ILE A 76 12.76 8.54 -2.32
N ASN A 77 13.96 9.06 -2.53
CA ASN A 77 15.03 8.31 -3.17
C ASN A 77 15.54 7.18 -2.26
N ASP A 78 16.53 6.43 -2.72
CA ASP A 78 17.20 5.33 -2.00
C ASP A 78 18.01 5.80 -0.77
N GLU A 79 18.28 7.09 -0.63
CA GLU A 79 18.93 7.72 0.54
C GLU A 79 17.94 8.28 1.57
N GLY A 80 16.63 8.20 1.33
CA GLY A 80 15.61 8.75 2.23
C GLY A 80 15.32 10.25 2.02
N ILE A 81 15.82 10.84 0.93
CA ILE A 81 15.63 12.25 0.57
C ILE A 81 14.36 12.39 -0.28
N TYR A 82 13.53 13.36 0.07
CA TYR A 82 12.36 13.73 -0.73
C TYR A 82 12.77 14.43 -2.03
N GLU A 83 12.52 13.80 -3.17
CA GLU A 83 12.72 14.40 -4.49
C GLU A 83 11.45 15.08 -5.01
N MET A 84 10.29 14.61 -4.56
CA MET A 84 8.98 15.15 -4.92
C MET A 84 8.04 15.04 -3.72
N THR A 85 7.29 16.10 -3.43
CA THR A 85 6.34 16.14 -2.31
C THR A 85 4.98 16.64 -2.80
N ASP A 86 3.94 15.85 -2.59
CA ASP A 86 2.52 16.18 -2.80
C ASP A 86 2.19 16.80 -4.17
N MET A 87 2.90 16.37 -5.21
CA MET A 87 2.70 16.85 -6.57
C MET A 87 1.39 16.31 -7.15
N ASP A 88 0.61 17.18 -7.79
CA ASP A 88 -0.64 16.79 -8.42
C ASP A 88 -0.41 15.95 -9.68
N MET A 89 -1.18 14.88 -9.80
CA MET A 89 -1.20 13.99 -10.95
C MET A 89 -2.56 13.31 -11.10
N SER A 90 -2.80 12.72 -12.27
CA SER A 90 -3.95 11.85 -12.47
C SER A 90 -3.51 10.38 -12.49
N ILE A 91 -4.28 9.50 -11.87
CA ILE A 91 -4.04 8.05 -11.84
C ILE A 91 -5.25 7.29 -12.37
N LYS A 92 -4.99 6.15 -13.04
CA LYS A 92 -5.99 5.14 -13.38
C LYS A 92 -5.41 3.73 -13.45
N LEU A 93 -6.27 2.73 -13.41
CA LEU A 93 -5.92 1.35 -13.74
C LEU A 93 -5.47 1.24 -15.19
N ARG A 94 -4.57 0.29 -15.44
CA ARG A 94 -4.03 0.00 -16.76
C ARG A 94 -4.05 -1.49 -17.06
N GLY A 95 -4.27 -1.77 -18.35
CA GLY A 95 -4.18 -3.08 -18.94
C GLY A 95 -5.55 -3.72 -18.99
N ASN A 96 -5.68 -4.77 -19.78
CA ASN A 96 -6.94 -5.46 -19.94
C ASN A 96 -7.09 -6.54 -18.87
N SER A 97 -6.32 -7.63 -18.97
CA SER A 97 -6.32 -8.69 -17.97
C SER A 97 -5.61 -8.29 -16.67
N THR A 98 -4.56 -7.47 -16.75
CA THR A 98 -3.73 -7.10 -15.59
C THR A 98 -4.40 -6.14 -14.62
N MET A 99 -5.53 -5.51 -14.99
CA MET A 99 -6.27 -4.64 -14.07
C MET A 99 -7.06 -5.42 -13.01
N TYR A 100 -7.32 -6.71 -13.27
CA TYR A 100 -8.03 -7.62 -12.37
C TYR A 100 -7.07 -8.52 -11.58
N ALA A 101 -5.76 -8.27 -11.67
CA ALA A 101 -4.78 -8.98 -10.86
C ALA A 101 -4.86 -8.53 -9.39
N GLU A 102 -4.41 -9.40 -8.48
CA GLU A 102 -4.30 -9.10 -7.04
C GLU A 102 -3.53 -7.81 -6.79
N LYS A 103 -2.42 -7.62 -7.50
CA LYS A 103 -1.71 -6.34 -7.60
C LYS A 103 -1.96 -5.74 -8.98
N PRO A 104 -2.84 -4.74 -9.12
CA PRO A 104 -3.14 -4.15 -10.41
C PRO A 104 -2.01 -3.24 -10.90
N SER A 105 -1.97 -3.03 -12.22
CA SER A 105 -1.10 -2.05 -12.86
C SER A 105 -1.79 -0.69 -12.97
N TYR A 106 -0.99 0.39 -12.90
CA TYR A 106 -1.49 1.76 -12.95
C TYR A 106 -0.81 2.57 -14.05
N LYS A 107 -1.52 3.60 -14.51
CA LYS A 107 -0.96 4.68 -15.32
C LYS A 107 -1.13 5.97 -14.52
N ILE A 108 -0.02 6.67 -14.30
CA ILE A 108 -0.01 8.02 -13.77
C ILE A 108 0.30 9.01 -14.89
N LYS A 109 -0.22 10.23 -14.77
CA LYS A 109 0.04 11.30 -15.75
C LYS A 109 0.11 12.63 -15.03
N PHE A 110 1.19 13.35 -15.30
CA PHE A 110 1.42 14.71 -14.81
C PHE A 110 0.87 15.75 -15.78
N ASP A 111 0.67 16.97 -15.30
CA ASP A 111 0.29 18.11 -16.16
C ASP A 111 1.46 18.58 -17.04
N LYS A 112 2.66 18.54 -16.49
CA LYS A 112 3.94 18.84 -17.17
C LYS A 112 4.84 17.62 -17.16
N LYS A 113 5.76 17.52 -18.12
CA LYS A 113 6.72 16.40 -18.16
C LYS A 113 7.61 16.43 -16.91
N GLN A 114 7.74 15.30 -16.23
CA GLN A 114 8.58 15.13 -15.04
C GLN A 114 9.64 14.04 -15.29
N ASN A 115 10.84 14.23 -14.75
CA ASN A 115 11.80 13.13 -14.60
C ASN A 115 11.55 12.50 -13.23
N LEU A 116 10.78 11.41 -13.21
CA LEU A 116 10.18 10.92 -11.97
C LEU A 116 11.19 10.26 -11.02
N LEU A 117 12.23 9.63 -11.58
CA LEU A 117 13.21 8.86 -10.84
C LEU A 117 14.63 9.42 -11.02
N ASN A 118 14.75 10.62 -11.59
CA ASN A 118 16.02 11.24 -11.96
C ASN A 118 16.93 10.31 -12.80
N VAL A 119 16.32 9.49 -13.67
CA VAL A 119 17.05 8.56 -14.56
C VAL A 119 17.20 9.19 -15.94
N GLY A 120 18.44 9.49 -16.33
CA GLY A 120 18.76 10.16 -17.59
C GLY A 120 18.21 11.59 -17.68
N ASP A 121 18.26 12.19 -18.88
CA ASP A 121 17.86 13.60 -19.10
C ASP A 121 16.42 13.76 -19.58
N ASP A 122 15.77 12.66 -19.98
CA ASP A 122 14.44 12.68 -20.56
C ASP A 122 13.33 12.83 -19.52
N LYS A 123 12.25 13.51 -19.93
CA LYS A 123 11.08 13.76 -19.08
C LYS A 123 9.82 13.13 -19.66
N GLY A 124 9.12 12.38 -18.82
CA GLY A 124 7.86 11.72 -19.16
C GLY A 124 6.65 12.48 -18.65
N LYS A 125 5.59 12.59 -19.47
CA LYS A 125 4.27 13.08 -18.99
C LYS A 125 3.44 11.93 -18.42
N PRO A 126 3.24 10.81 -19.15
CA PRO A 126 2.70 9.59 -18.57
C PRO A 126 3.82 8.67 -18.04
N TRP A 127 3.58 8.01 -16.92
CA TRP A 127 4.41 6.93 -16.39
C TRP A 127 3.53 5.70 -16.13
N LEU A 128 4.11 4.51 -16.32
CA LEU A 128 3.39 3.24 -16.18
C LEU A 128 3.97 2.47 -14.99
N LEU A 129 3.12 2.16 -14.01
CA LEU A 129 3.47 1.33 -12.87
C LEU A 129 2.97 -0.08 -13.18
N ILE A 130 3.87 -0.93 -13.66
CA ILE A 130 3.53 -2.26 -14.13
C ILE A 130 3.76 -3.25 -13.00
N SER A 131 2.70 -3.97 -12.63
CA SER A 131 2.80 -5.15 -11.79
C SER A 131 3.33 -6.30 -12.63
N ILE A 132 4.53 -6.78 -12.32
CA ILE A 132 5.05 -8.04 -12.85
C ILE A 132 4.64 -9.11 -11.84
N ARG A 133 3.98 -10.15 -12.34
CA ARG A 133 3.43 -11.25 -11.55
C ARG A 133 4.53 -12.10 -10.93
#